data_AF-A0A966MTJ5-F1
#
_entry.id   AF-A0A966MTJ5-F1
#
_cell.length_a   1.000
_cell.length_b   1.000
_cell.length_c   1.000
_cell.angle_alpha   90.00
_cell.angle_beta   90.00
_cell.angle_gamma   90.00
#
_symmetry.space_group_name_H-M   'P 1'
#
loop_
_entity.id
_entity.type
_entity.pdbx_description
1 polymer ?
#
loop_
_entity_poly.entity_id
_entity_poly.type
_entity_poly.pdbx_seq_one_letter_code
_entity_poly.pdbx_strand_id
1 'polypeptide(L)'
;MPMTRTTNGEMLLVGLMSGTSLDGISAAVVAFSERDGLVHADLRHFAQRAYHDEARARLAAAMHGASAQEYCRLHTDLGTWLGDAARDAMQGAGVSAHEVQAIASHG
;
A
#
# COMPACT_ATOMS: atom_id res chain seq x y z
N MET A 1 14.51 20.93 -24.22
CA MET A 1 13.13 21.26 -23.84
C MET A 1 13.04 21.17 -22.32
N PRO A 2 12.77 22.26 -21.58
CA PRO A 2 12.57 22.13 -20.15
C PRO A 2 11.15 21.62 -19.89
N MET A 3 11.04 20.50 -19.18
CA MET A 3 9.78 20.03 -18.61
C MET A 3 9.36 21.00 -17.50
N THR A 4 8.33 21.80 -17.75
CA THR A 4 7.63 22.58 -16.72
C THR A 4 6.94 21.62 -15.77
N ARG A 5 7.53 21.42 -14.58
CA ARG A 5 6.87 20.69 -13.49
C ARG A 5 5.83 21.61 -12.88
N THR A 6 4.55 21.34 -13.15
CA THR A 6 3.42 22.05 -12.54
C THR A 6 3.35 21.73 -11.05
N THR A 7 4.11 22.43 -10.22
CA THR A 7 3.97 22.39 -8.75
C THR A 7 2.80 23.27 -8.33
N ASN A 8 1.57 22.79 -8.55
CA ASN A 8 0.38 23.39 -7.92
C ASN A 8 -0.79 22.40 -7.78
N GLY A 9 -0.54 21.10 -7.93
CA GLY A 9 -1.55 20.05 -7.80
C GLY A 9 -1.25 19.15 -6.61
N GLU A 10 -2.30 18.74 -5.90
CA GLU A 10 -2.24 17.73 -4.86
C GLU A 10 -1.93 16.35 -5.49
N MET A 11 -0.95 15.64 -4.92
CA MET A 11 -0.55 14.31 -5.34
C MET A 11 -1.18 13.25 -4.45
N LEU A 12 -2.10 12.45 -4.99
CA LEU A 12 -2.75 11.40 -4.24
C LEU A 12 -1.98 10.09 -4.38
N LEU A 13 -1.53 9.54 -3.25
CA LEU A 13 -0.73 8.32 -3.18
C LEU A 13 -1.38 7.31 -2.24
N VAL A 14 -1.14 6.03 -2.49
CA VAL A 14 -1.49 4.94 -1.57
C VAL A 14 -0.23 4.38 -0.94
N GLY A 15 -0.15 4.35 0.39
CA GLY A 15 0.88 3.65 1.14
C GLY A 15 0.39 2.29 1.62
N LEU A 16 1.20 1.24 1.45
CA LEU A 16 0.92 -0.11 1.92
C LEU A 16 2.06 -0.63 2.80
N MET A 17 1.69 -1.33 3.88
CA MET A 17 2.64 -1.94 4.80
C MET A 17 2.11 -3.26 5.37
N SER A 18 2.89 -4.33 5.21
CA SER A 18 2.77 -5.57 5.98
C SER A 18 3.95 -5.69 6.95
N GLY A 19 3.68 -5.60 8.25
CA GLY A 19 4.69 -5.74 9.30
C GLY A 19 5.07 -7.20 9.59
N THR A 20 6.18 -7.40 10.30
CA THR A 20 6.62 -8.73 10.79
C THR A 20 5.75 -9.28 11.92
N SER A 21 4.83 -8.48 12.46
CA SER A 21 3.79 -8.88 13.42
C SER A 21 2.74 -9.82 12.81
N LEU A 22 2.61 -9.84 11.48
CA LEU A 22 1.63 -10.64 10.74
C LEU A 22 0.18 -10.42 11.21
N ASP A 23 -0.14 -9.22 11.66
CA ASP A 23 -1.48 -8.78 12.08
C ASP A 23 -2.33 -8.27 10.92
N GLY A 24 -1.72 -7.98 9.77
CA GLY A 24 -2.42 -7.64 8.55
C GLY A 24 -1.62 -6.72 7.62
N ILE A 25 -2.34 -6.13 6.68
CA ILE A 25 -1.87 -5.10 5.76
C ILE A 25 -2.52 -3.78 6.15
N SER A 26 -1.70 -2.79 6.43
CA SER A 26 -2.12 -1.40 6.60
C SER A 26 -2.09 -0.68 5.25
N ALA A 27 -3.14 0.08 4.96
CA ALA A 27 -3.29 0.85 3.73
C ALA A 27 -3.72 2.28 4.06
N ALA A 28 -3.04 3.27 3.47
CA ALA A 28 -3.32 4.68 3.67
C ALA A 28 -3.45 5.41 2.34
N VAL A 29 -4.52 6.17 2.15
CA VAL A 29 -4.65 7.12 1.05
C VAL A 29 -4.23 8.49 1.57
N VAL A 30 -3.17 9.05 1.00
CA VAL A 30 -2.58 10.31 1.47
C VAL A 30 -2.44 11.26 0.30
N ALA A 31 -2.90 12.48 0.53
CA ALA A 31 -2.72 13.57 -0.39
C ALA A 31 -1.50 14.42 0.02
N PHE A 32 -0.54 14.54 -0.89
CA PHE A 32 0.66 15.32 -0.70
C PHE A 32 0.60 16.62 -1.48
N SER A 33 1.01 17.72 -0.86
CA SER A 33 1.17 19.00 -1.57
C SER A 33 2.44 19.70 -1.11
N GLU A 34 3.02 20.50 -1.99
CA GLU A 34 4.17 21.35 -1.68
C GLU A 34 3.69 22.80 -1.65
N ARG A 35 3.89 23.49 -0.52
CA ARG A 35 3.58 24.92 -0.35
C ARG A 35 4.74 25.58 0.39
N ASP A 36 5.23 26.69 -0.16
CA ASP A 36 6.37 27.45 0.38
C ASP A 36 7.63 26.60 0.66
N GLY A 37 7.88 25.60 -0.20
CA GLY A 37 9.00 24.66 -0.08
C GLY A 37 8.84 23.59 1.00
N LEU A 38 7.66 23.49 1.61
CA LEU A 38 7.33 22.49 2.63
C LEU A 38 6.34 21.46 2.08
N VAL A 39 6.63 20.19 2.35
CA VAL A 39 5.73 19.07 2.03
C VAL A 39 4.67 18.95 3.11
N HIS A 40 3.41 18.92 2.69
CA HIS A 40 2.25 18.68 3.53
C HIS A 40 1.63 17.35 3.14
N ALA A 41 1.19 16.58 4.14
CA ALA A 41 0.51 15.30 3.97
C ALA A 41 -0.86 15.35 4.65
N ASP A 42 -1.93 15.09 3.90
CA ASP A 42 -3.29 14.98 4.40
C ASP A 42 -3.77 13.53 4.26
N LEU A 43 -4.04 12.89 5.40
CA LEU A 43 -4.53 11.50 5.43
C LEU A 43 -6.01 11.50 5.06
N ARG A 44 -6.33 11.02 3.85
CA ARG A 44 -7.70 10.92 3.35
C ARG A 44 -8.43 9.71 3.92
N HIS A 45 -7.72 8.58 4.04
CA HIS A 45 -8.26 7.36 4.62
C HIS A 45 -7.14 6.45 5.13
N PHE A 46 -7.45 5.66 6.16
CA PHE A 46 -6.61 4.59 6.66
C PHE A 46 -7.45 3.35 6.94
N ALA A 47 -6.98 2.19 6.51
CA ALA A 47 -7.58 0.90 6.77
C ALA A 47 -6.52 -0.12 7.16
N GLN A 48 -6.93 -1.10 7.96
CA GLN A 48 -6.12 -2.27 8.27
C GLN A 48 -6.91 -3.52 7.91
N ARG A 49 -6.36 -4.35 7.03
CA ARG A 49 -6.95 -5.61 6.60
C ARG A 49 -6.19 -6.76 7.27
N ALA A 50 -6.84 -7.43 8.22
CA ALA A 50 -6.25 -8.57 8.89
C ALA A 50 -5.99 -9.73 7.91
N TYR A 51 -4.89 -10.44 8.12
CA TYR A 51 -4.68 -11.71 7.42
C TYR A 51 -5.70 -12.74 7.90
N HIS A 52 -6.23 -13.52 6.96
CA HIS A 52 -6.94 -14.75 7.31
C HIS A 52 -5.97 -15.75 7.95
N ASP A 53 -6.48 -16.61 8.83
CA ASP A 53 -5.67 -17.53 9.63
C ASP A 53 -4.72 -18.39 8.79
N GLU A 54 -5.18 -18.88 7.64
CA GLU A 54 -4.36 -19.67 6.71
C GLU A 54 -3.20 -18.85 6.11
N ALA A 55 -3.48 -17.62 5.64
CA ALA A 55 -2.47 -16.72 5.10
C ALA A 55 -1.42 -16.38 6.17
N ARG A 56 -1.88 -16.04 7.39
CA ARG A 56 -1.01 -15.76 8.52
C ARG A 56 -0.13 -16.96 8.88
N ALA A 57 -0.68 -18.16 8.91
CA ALA A 57 0.07 -19.39 9.19
C ALA A 57 1.14 -19.67 8.13
N ARG A 58 0.81 -19.49 6.84
CA ARG A 58 1.77 -19.67 5.74
C ARG A 58 2.91 -18.66 5.79
N LEU A 59 2.60 -17.38 6.06
CA LEU A 59 3.61 -16.33 6.25
C LEU A 59 4.52 -16.64 7.45
N ALA A 60 3.93 -17.04 8.59
CA ALA A 60 4.67 -17.39 9.79
C ALA A 60 5.61 -18.58 9.59
N ALA A 61 5.18 -19.61 8.86
CA ALA A 61 6.03 -20.74 8.48
C ALA A 61 7.19 -20.28 7.60
N ALA A 62 6.92 -19.45 6.59
CA ALA A 62 7.93 -18.97 5.65
C ALA A 62 9.02 -18.09 6.29
N MET A 63 8.72 -17.42 7.41
CA MET A 63 9.73 -16.69 8.20
C MET A 63 10.79 -17.62 8.82
N HIS A 64 10.45 -18.88 9.06
CA HIS A 64 11.38 -19.89 9.61
C HIS A 64 12.06 -20.73 8.52
N GLY A 65 11.57 -20.65 7.28
CA GLY A 65 12.12 -21.34 6.13
C GLY A 65 11.04 -21.99 5.28
N ALA A 66 11.12 -21.80 3.97
CA ALA A 66 10.24 -22.45 3.00
C ALA A 66 11.01 -22.86 1.74
N SER A 67 10.37 -23.67 0.89
CA SER A 67 10.94 -23.97 -0.43
C SER A 67 10.91 -22.73 -1.32
N ALA A 68 11.80 -22.67 -2.32
CA ALA A 68 11.77 -21.59 -3.32
C ALA A 68 10.40 -21.49 -4.02
N GLN A 69 9.76 -22.63 -4.29
CA GLN A 69 8.42 -22.67 -4.85
C GLN A 69 7.38 -21.99 -3.94
N GLU A 70 7.46 -22.23 -2.64
CA GLU A 70 6.51 -21.62 -1.69
C GLU A 70 6.76 -20.12 -1.54
N TYR A 71 8.02 -19.67 -1.53
CA TYR A 71 8.31 -18.23 -1.57
C TYR A 71 7.74 -17.53 -2.82
N CYS A 72 7.86 -18.15 -4.00
CA CYS A 72 7.26 -17.60 -5.22
C CYS A 72 5.72 -17.53 -5.15
N ARG A 73 5.08 -18.55 -4.56
CA ARG A 73 3.62 -18.54 -4.34
C ARG A 73 3.22 -17.44 -3.37
N LEU A 74 3.86 -17.38 -2.21
CA LEU A 74 3.59 -16.35 -1.19
C LEU A 74 3.83 -14.94 -1.72
N HIS A 75 4.86 -14.72 -2.55
CA HIS A 75 5.07 -13.42 -3.19
C HIS A 75 3.87 -13.00 -4.06
N THR A 76 3.33 -13.93 -4.84
CA THR A 76 2.18 -13.67 -5.71
C THR A 76 0.90 -13.44 -4.90
N ASP A 77 0.68 -14.28 -3.88
CA ASP A 77 -0.47 -14.17 -2.98
C ASP A 77 -0.46 -12.84 -2.22
N LEU A 78 0.70 -12.47 -1.65
CA LEU A 78 0.88 -11.21 -0.94
C LEU A 78 0.64 -10.00 -1.85
N GLY A 79 1.16 -10.03 -3.09
CA GLY A 79 0.89 -9.00 -4.09
C GLY A 79 -0.62 -8.82 -4.37
N THR A 80 -1.36 -9.92 -4.42
CA THR A 80 -2.82 -9.88 -4.57
C THR A 80 -3.49 -9.25 -3.35
N TRP A 81 -3.10 -9.67 -2.14
CA TRP A 81 -3.66 -9.15 -0.89
C TRP A 81 -3.37 -7.65 -0.70
N LEU A 82 -2.21 -7.18 -1.13
CA LEU A 82 -1.83 -5.77 -1.14
C LEU A 82 -2.67 -4.94 -2.10
N GLY A 83 -2.87 -5.43 -3.33
CA GLY A 83 -3.72 -4.77 -4.33
C GLY A 83 -5.16 -4.66 -3.84
N ASP A 84 -5.65 -5.70 -3.18
CA ASP A 84 -6.92 -5.75 -2.49
C ASP A 84 -7.02 -4.69 -1.38
N ALA A 85 -6.03 -4.62 -0.47
CA ALA A 85 -6.00 -3.61 0.59
C ALA A 85 -5.93 -2.17 0.05
N ALA A 86 -5.19 -1.94 -1.05
CA ALA A 86 -5.16 -0.64 -1.72
C ALA A 86 -6.54 -0.25 -2.26
N ARG A 87 -7.26 -1.21 -2.87
CA ARG A 87 -8.61 -0.97 -3.38
C ARG A 87 -9.60 -0.65 -2.27
N ASP A 88 -9.55 -1.39 -1.16
CA ASP A 88 -10.40 -1.15 0.00
C ASP A 88 -10.14 0.26 0.57
N ALA A 89 -8.87 0.67 0.69
CA ALA A 89 -8.52 2.01 1.17
C ALA A 89 -8.95 3.12 0.20
N MET A 90 -8.79 2.92 -1.11
CA MET A 90 -9.29 3.87 -2.13
C MET A 90 -10.81 4.02 -2.06
N GLN A 91 -11.54 2.91 -1.92
CA GLN A 91 -13.00 2.95 -1.72
C GLN A 91 -13.38 3.71 -0.44
N GLY A 92 -12.67 3.46 0.66
CA GLY A 92 -12.89 4.15 1.93
C GLY A 92 -12.59 5.66 1.87
N ALA A 93 -11.69 6.09 0.98
CA ALA A 93 -11.42 7.50 0.69
C ALA A 93 -12.39 8.11 -0.34
N GLY A 94 -13.21 7.30 -1.01
CA GLY A 94 -14.06 7.76 -2.11
C GLY A 94 -13.29 8.16 -3.38
N VAL A 95 -12.08 7.62 -3.58
CA VAL A 95 -11.20 7.96 -4.72
C VAL A 95 -11.13 6.82 -5.71
N SER A 96 -11.05 7.14 -7.00
CA SER A 96 -10.85 6.16 -8.06
C SER A 96 -9.36 5.88 -8.29
N ALA A 97 -9.06 4.72 -8.89
CA ALA A 97 -7.70 4.36 -9.26
C ALA A 97 -7.05 5.33 -10.27
N HIS A 98 -7.85 6.10 -11.01
CA HIS A 98 -7.35 7.08 -11.99
C HIS A 98 -6.90 8.39 -11.31
N GLU A 99 -7.31 8.64 -10.07
CA GLU A 99 -6.89 9.81 -9.28
C GLU A 99 -5.60 9.55 -8.51
N VAL A 100 -5.30 8.27 -8.23
CA VAL A 100 -4.06 7.83 -7.56
C VAL A 100 -2.91 7.81 -8.54
N GLN A 101 -1.82 8.48 -8.19
CA GLN A 101 -0.65 8.61 -9.06
C GLN A 101 0.36 7.48 -8.88
N ALA A 102 0.47 6.95 -7.66
CA ALA A 102 1.30 5.79 -7.38
C ALA A 102 0.88 5.07 -6.09
N ILE A 103 1.34 3.83 -5.98
CA ILE A 103 1.29 3.02 -4.77
C ILE A 103 2.73 2.82 -4.27
N ALA A 104 2.97 3.15 -3.01
CA ALA A 104 4.22 2.87 -2.31
C ALA A 104 3.99 1.68 -1.37
N SER A 105 4.56 0.52 -1.70
CA SER A 105 4.43 -0.70 -0.90
C SER A 105 5.76 -1.06 -0.23
N HIS A 106 5.74 -1.25 1.09
CA HIS A 106 6.89 -1.77 1.84
C HIS A 106 7.07 -3.28 1.65
N GLY A 107 5.98 -4.03 1.53
CA GLY A 107 6.03 -5.49 1.53
C GLY A 107 4.72 -6.08 1.10
#